data_AF-Q48580-F1
#
_entry.id   AF-Q48580-F1
#
_cell.length_a   1.000
_cell.length_b   1.000
_cell.length_c   1.000
_cell.angle_alpha   90.00
_cell.angle_beta   90.00
_cell.angle_gamma   90.00
#
_symmetry.space_group_name_H-M   'P 1'
#
loop_
_entity.id
_entity.type
_entity.pdbx_description
1 polymer ?
#
loop_
_entity_poly.entity_id
_entity_poly.type
_entity_poly.pdbx_seq_one_letter_code
_entity_poly.pdbx_strand_id
1 'polypeptide(L)'
;MRINKISLGIYVFIFALTASLMKVNACSDDHLMQPQTPNIEHKLPHKLSWSAERPLDEKANTHLWLFKQARKILAKENNGAYKELLEMLNKYYKEVAQGIFDADHKNPYYDCSTFVSHFYNPTKDNTYLPGFKNAKQTCGKYFKQALQDYKEDKLNTAFYKLGLSIHYFTDCSQPMHA
;
A
#
# COMPACT_ATOMS: atom_id res chain seq x y z
N MET A 1 -18.80 26.25 6.11
CA MET A 1 -17.59 26.42 6.95
C MET A 1 -16.39 26.02 6.10
N ARG A 2 -15.59 26.98 5.60
CA ARG A 2 -14.41 26.73 4.75
C ARG A 2 -13.24 26.35 5.67
N ILE A 3 -12.79 25.10 5.63
CA ILE A 3 -11.61 24.65 6.38
C ILE A 3 -10.41 24.66 5.43
N ASN A 4 -9.32 25.28 5.87
CA ASN A 4 -8.09 25.50 5.10
C ASN A 4 -7.42 24.19 4.70
N LYS A 5 -7.12 24.05 3.40
CA LYS A 5 -6.42 22.92 2.74
C LYS A 5 -5.00 22.64 3.27
N ILE A 6 -4.51 23.44 4.20
CA ILE A 6 -3.16 23.39 4.77
C ILE A 6 -3.05 22.27 5.82
N SER A 7 -4.13 21.98 6.55
CA SER A 7 -4.09 21.05 7.68
C SER A 7 -3.92 19.59 7.25
N LEU A 8 -4.45 19.18 6.08
CA LEU A 8 -4.36 17.79 5.61
C LEU A 8 -2.98 17.47 4.97
N GLY A 9 -2.32 18.47 4.39
CA GLY A 9 -0.97 18.31 3.82
C GLY A 9 0.12 18.06 4.87
N ILE A 10 -0.09 18.52 6.10
CA ILE A 10 0.86 18.36 7.21
C ILE A 10 0.86 16.91 7.73
N TYR A 11 -0.29 16.21 7.74
CA TYR A 11 -0.36 14.82 8.22
C TYR A 11 0.22 13.79 7.24
N VAL A 12 0.15 14.06 5.92
CA VAL A 12 0.87 13.25 4.91
C VAL A 12 2.39 13.40 5.06
N PHE A 13 2.86 14.57 5.50
CA PHE A 13 4.27 14.84 5.76
C PHE A 13 4.79 14.12 7.01
N ILE A 14 3.95 13.98 8.04
CA ILE A 14 4.30 13.24 9.27
C ILE A 14 4.47 11.75 8.99
N PHE A 15 3.64 11.15 8.11
CA PHE A 15 3.79 9.75 7.72
C PHE A 15 5.06 9.50 6.87
N ALA A 16 5.49 10.48 6.08
CA ALA A 16 6.72 10.42 5.29
C ALA A 16 7.99 10.57 6.15
N LEU A 17 7.95 11.36 7.22
CA LEU A 17 9.09 11.53 8.13
C LEU A 17 9.33 10.32 9.02
N THR A 18 8.28 9.67 9.53
CA THR A 18 8.45 8.49 10.41
C THR A 18 8.98 7.29 9.62
N ALA A 19 8.58 7.11 8.37
CA ALA A 19 9.12 6.07 7.48
C ALA A 19 10.62 6.26 7.16
N SER A 20 11.14 7.49 7.23
CA SER A 20 12.55 7.80 6.97
C SER A 20 13.48 7.59 8.16
N LEU A 21 12.94 7.39 9.37
CA LEU A 21 13.71 7.22 10.61
C LEU A 21 13.67 5.80 11.20
N MET A 22 12.90 4.88 10.60
CA MET A 22 12.89 3.49 11.05
C MET A 22 14.13 2.75 10.53
N LYS A 23 15.13 2.57 11.41
CA LYS A 23 16.07 1.46 11.27
C LYS A 23 15.27 0.16 11.42
N VAL A 24 15.08 -0.55 10.32
CA VAL A 24 14.51 -1.88 10.33
C VAL A 24 15.59 -2.84 10.84
N ASN A 25 15.59 -3.11 12.14
CA ASN A 25 16.27 -4.29 12.68
C ASN A 25 15.30 -5.46 12.54
N ALA A 26 15.64 -6.44 11.72
CA ALA A 26 14.95 -7.71 11.69
C ALA A 26 15.23 -8.45 13.01
N CYS A 27 14.15 -8.85 13.69
CA CYS A 27 14.04 -9.79 14.80
C CYS A 27 15.19 -9.80 15.83
N SER A 28 14.98 -9.13 16.96
CA SER A 28 15.50 -9.64 18.23
C SER A 28 14.30 -10.22 18.97
N ASP A 29 14.30 -11.55 19.14
CA ASP A 29 13.46 -12.24 20.11
C ASP A 29 13.93 -11.80 21.48
N ASP A 30 13.14 -10.98 22.18
CA ASP A 30 13.09 -11.05 23.64
C ASP A 30 11.84 -10.35 24.20
N HIS A 31 11.12 -11.10 25.03
CA HIS A 31 10.00 -10.74 25.90
C HIS A 31 8.59 -10.55 25.29
N LEU A 32 7.93 -11.69 25.09
CA LEU A 32 6.47 -11.79 25.04
C LEU A 32 5.85 -11.64 26.45
N MET A 33 5.38 -10.44 26.78
CA MET A 33 4.22 -10.24 27.64
C MET A 33 3.06 -9.90 26.72
N GLN A 34 2.18 -10.86 26.44
CA GLN A 34 1.05 -10.69 25.53
C GLN A 34 -0.03 -9.78 26.15
N PRO A 35 -0.36 -8.63 25.54
CA PRO A 35 -1.68 -8.03 25.72
C PRO A 35 -2.69 -8.84 24.88
N GLN A 36 -3.94 -8.92 25.34
CA GLN A 36 -5.03 -9.61 24.64
C GLN A 36 -5.13 -9.11 23.18
N THR A 37 -4.73 -9.97 22.25
CA THR A 37 -4.79 -9.69 20.82
C THR A 37 -6.25 -9.60 20.37
N PRO A 38 -6.65 -8.53 19.65
CA PRO A 38 -7.97 -8.48 19.04
C PRO A 38 -8.14 -9.67 18.10
N ASN A 39 -9.37 -10.19 18.00
CA ASN A 39 -9.72 -11.31 17.13
C ASN A 39 -9.51 -10.91 15.65
N ILE A 40 -8.28 -11.12 15.16
CA ILE A 40 -7.91 -11.02 13.76
C ILE A 40 -8.17 -12.42 13.20
N GLU A 41 -9.01 -12.51 12.18
CA GLU A 41 -9.30 -13.77 11.51
C GLU A 41 -7.99 -14.33 10.91
N HIS A 42 -7.37 -15.29 11.60
CA HIS A 42 -6.05 -15.85 11.28
C HIS A 42 -6.04 -16.79 10.06
N LYS A 43 -7.14 -16.89 9.30
CA LYS A 43 -7.19 -17.75 8.11
C LYS A 43 -6.84 -16.95 6.87
N LEU A 44 -5.56 -17.00 6.50
CA LEU A 44 -5.14 -16.66 5.14
C LEU A 44 -5.98 -17.46 4.13
N PRO A 45 -6.49 -16.85 3.05
CA PRO A 45 -7.22 -17.57 2.01
C PRO A 45 -6.36 -18.73 1.47
N HIS A 46 -7.00 -19.87 1.18
CA HIS A 46 -6.40 -21.19 0.93
C HIS A 46 -5.44 -21.30 -0.29
N LYS A 47 -5.06 -20.19 -0.95
CA LYS A 47 -4.04 -20.15 -2.00
C LYS A 47 -2.78 -19.49 -1.46
N LEU A 48 -1.72 -20.29 -1.33
CA LEU A 48 -0.40 -19.99 -0.76
C LEU A 48 0.45 -19.01 -1.60
N SER A 49 -0.14 -17.98 -2.21
CA SER A 49 0.62 -16.92 -2.89
C SER A 49 0.01 -15.55 -2.63
N TRP A 50 0.87 -14.54 -2.57
CA TRP A 50 0.44 -13.15 -2.72
C TRP A 50 -0.06 -13.03 -4.15
N SER A 51 -1.37 -13.07 -4.30
CA SER A 51 -2.02 -13.13 -5.59
C SER A 51 -2.83 -11.86 -5.78
N ALA A 52 -3.03 -11.46 -7.04
CA ALA A 52 -3.89 -10.36 -7.42
C ALA A 52 -4.82 -10.78 -8.57
N GLU A 53 -5.26 -12.04 -8.61
CA GLU A 53 -5.94 -12.66 -9.78
C GLU A 53 -7.29 -12.02 -10.14
N ARG A 54 -7.92 -11.33 -9.19
CA ARG A 54 -9.25 -10.72 -9.37
C ARG A 54 -9.30 -9.35 -8.67
N PRO A 55 -9.79 -8.29 -9.34
CA PRO A 55 -9.71 -6.94 -8.79
C PRO A 55 -10.62 -6.71 -7.59
N LEU A 56 -11.73 -7.45 -7.44
CA LEU A 56 -12.71 -7.21 -6.38
C LEU A 56 -12.95 -8.43 -5.46
N ASP A 57 -12.22 -9.53 -5.68
CA ASP A 57 -12.36 -10.78 -4.91
C ASP A 57 -11.14 -10.99 -4.01
N GLU A 58 -11.28 -10.68 -2.72
CA GLU A 58 -10.20 -10.74 -1.73
C GLU A 58 -9.65 -12.15 -1.50
N LYS A 59 -10.43 -13.20 -1.79
CA LYS A 59 -9.97 -14.59 -1.65
C LYS A 59 -8.96 -14.96 -2.73
N ALA A 60 -8.93 -14.19 -3.81
CA ALA A 60 -8.02 -14.31 -4.93
C ALA A 60 -7.14 -13.05 -5.09
N ASN A 61 -7.10 -12.18 -4.07
CA ASN A 61 -6.34 -10.95 -4.10
C ASN A 61 -5.82 -10.57 -2.70
N THR A 62 -4.63 -11.05 -2.37
CA THR A 62 -3.96 -10.84 -1.07
C THR A 62 -3.65 -9.35 -0.84
N HIS A 63 -3.27 -8.62 -1.89
CA HIS A 63 -3.01 -7.17 -1.82
C HIS A 63 -4.28 -6.40 -1.43
N LEU A 64 -5.42 -6.74 -2.05
CA LEU A 64 -6.71 -6.16 -1.72
C LEU A 64 -7.17 -6.54 -0.31
N TRP A 65 -6.93 -7.78 0.11
CA TRP A 65 -7.23 -8.23 1.47
C TRP A 65 -6.47 -7.43 2.52
N LEU A 66 -5.17 -7.15 2.30
CA LEU A 66 -4.35 -6.30 3.17
C LEU A 66 -4.86 -4.87 3.22
N PHE A 67 -5.19 -4.28 2.06
CA PHE A 67 -5.80 -2.97 1.99
C PHE A 67 -7.10 -2.89 2.80
N LYS A 68 -7.94 -3.92 2.73
CA LYS A 68 -9.16 -4.01 3.56
C LYS A 68 -8.84 -4.11 5.05
N GLN A 69 -7.85 -4.90 5.46
CA GLN A 69 -7.48 -4.96 6.88
C GLN A 69 -6.94 -3.61 7.38
N ALA A 70 -6.12 -2.92 6.59
CA ALA A 70 -5.63 -1.58 6.91
C ALA A 70 -6.79 -0.58 7.11
N ARG A 71 -7.82 -0.63 6.25
CA ARG A 71 -9.04 0.17 6.43
C ARG A 71 -9.80 -0.16 7.72
N LYS A 72 -9.89 -1.44 8.11
CA LYS A 72 -10.50 -1.84 9.38
C LYS A 72 -9.72 -1.31 10.59
N ILE A 73 -8.39 -1.28 10.51
CA ILE A 73 -7.54 -0.70 11.55
C ILE A 73 -7.82 0.81 11.65
N LEU A 74 -7.77 1.54 10.53
CA LEU A 74 -8.09 2.97 10.49
C LEU A 74 -9.50 3.28 11.03
N ALA A 75 -10.48 2.40 10.80
CA ALA A 75 -11.86 2.60 11.26
C ALA A 75 -12.04 2.46 12.78
N LYS A 76 -11.10 1.83 13.47
CA LYS A 76 -11.11 1.73 14.94
C LYS A 76 -10.58 2.99 15.61
N GLU A 77 -9.82 3.80 14.88
CA GLU A 77 -9.23 5.02 15.39
C GLU A 77 -10.29 6.13 15.50
N ASN A 78 -10.47 6.69 16.70
CA ASN A 78 -11.44 7.76 16.93
C ASN A 78 -10.84 9.15 16.60
N ASN A 79 -10.47 9.35 15.33
CA ASN A 79 -9.91 10.61 14.82
C ASN A 79 -10.69 11.07 13.59
N GLY A 80 -11.16 12.33 13.60
CA GLY A 80 -11.95 12.91 12.52
C GLY A 80 -11.27 12.87 11.15
N ALA A 81 -9.94 13.04 11.10
CA ALA A 81 -9.20 12.97 9.85
C ALA A 81 -9.21 11.56 9.22
N TYR A 82 -9.21 10.51 10.04
CA TYR A 82 -9.32 9.13 9.55
C TYR A 82 -10.72 8.81 9.07
N LYS A 83 -11.75 9.40 9.67
CA LYS A 83 -13.13 9.28 9.19
C LYS A 83 -13.28 9.82 7.77
N GLU A 84 -12.79 11.04 7.52
CA GLU A 84 -12.83 11.65 6.18
C GLU A 84 -12.04 10.83 5.15
N LEU A 85 -10.85 10.34 5.54
CA LEU A 85 -10.05 9.45 4.70
C LEU A 85 -10.82 8.16 4.34
N LEU A 86 -11.47 7.53 5.33
CA LEU A 86 -12.25 6.30 5.12
C LEU A 86 -13.46 6.54 4.21
N GLU A 87 -14.16 7.67 4.35
CA GLU A 87 -15.26 8.04 3.45
C GLU A 87 -14.77 8.14 2.00
N MET A 88 -13.61 8.76 1.79
CA MET A 88 -12.99 8.85 0.47
C MET A 88 -12.54 7.48 -0.07
N LEU A 89 -11.87 6.66 0.75
CA LEU A 89 -11.46 5.31 0.36
C LEU A 89 -12.65 4.39 0.06
N ASN A 90 -13.79 4.60 0.72
CA ASN A 90 -15.04 3.89 0.43
C ASN A 90 -15.62 4.34 -0.92
N LYS A 91 -15.66 5.65 -1.15
CA LYS A 91 -16.18 6.23 -2.39
C LYS A 91 -15.40 5.79 -3.62
N TYR A 92 -14.07 5.75 -3.53
CA TYR A 92 -13.15 5.41 -4.63
C TYR A 92 -12.57 4.00 -4.51
N TYR A 93 -13.29 3.09 -3.85
CA TYR A 93 -12.82 1.74 -3.58
C TYR A 93 -12.48 0.97 -4.87
N LYS A 94 -13.29 1.13 -5.92
CA LYS A 94 -13.10 0.43 -7.19
C LYS A 94 -11.82 0.86 -7.89
N GLU A 95 -11.49 2.15 -7.83
CA GLU A 95 -10.29 2.72 -8.41
C GLU A 95 -9.04 2.20 -7.70
N VAL A 96 -9.04 2.22 -6.36
CA VAL A 96 -7.94 1.63 -5.57
C VAL A 96 -7.77 0.15 -5.89
N ALA A 97 -8.88 -0.61 -5.90
CA ALA A 97 -8.85 -2.04 -6.16
C ALA A 97 -8.37 -2.38 -7.58
N GLN A 98 -8.76 -1.58 -8.59
CA GLN A 98 -8.26 -1.72 -9.96
C GLN A 98 -6.78 -1.36 -10.07
N GLY A 99 -6.32 -0.32 -9.35
CA GLY A 99 -4.90 0.02 -9.31
C GLY A 99 -4.05 -1.09 -8.69
N ILE A 100 -4.53 -1.71 -7.61
CA ILE A 100 -3.90 -2.89 -7.02
C ILE A 100 -3.81 -4.02 -8.05
N PHE A 101 -4.93 -4.36 -8.70
CA PHE A 101 -4.97 -5.43 -9.69
C PHE A 101 -4.06 -5.19 -10.90
N ASP A 102 -4.14 -4.00 -11.50
CA ASP A 102 -3.43 -3.66 -12.73
C ASP A 102 -1.91 -3.74 -12.57
N ALA A 103 -1.39 -3.58 -11.35
CA ALA A 103 0.04 -3.67 -11.07
C ALA A 103 0.65 -4.97 -11.60
N ASP A 104 -0.05 -6.10 -11.45
CA ASP A 104 0.42 -7.42 -11.91
C ASP A 104 -0.08 -7.82 -13.31
N HIS A 105 -0.96 -7.03 -13.93
CA HIS A 105 -1.72 -7.48 -15.11
C HIS A 105 -1.60 -6.56 -16.32
N LYS A 106 -1.00 -5.37 -16.18
CA LYS A 106 -1.03 -4.35 -17.23
C LYS A 106 0.33 -3.66 -17.37
N ASN A 107 0.79 -3.53 -18.60
CA ASN A 107 1.93 -2.67 -18.92
C ASN A 107 1.59 -1.19 -18.66
N PRO A 108 2.53 -0.39 -18.10
CA PRO A 108 3.93 -0.74 -17.86
C PRO A 108 4.23 -1.37 -16.49
N TYR A 109 3.21 -1.70 -15.69
CA TYR A 109 3.37 -1.97 -14.25
C TYR A 109 4.03 -3.32 -13.95
N TYR A 110 3.66 -4.37 -14.68
CA TYR A 110 4.26 -5.71 -14.55
C TYR A 110 5.53 -5.92 -15.40
N ASP A 111 6.09 -4.84 -15.96
CA ASP A 111 7.33 -4.82 -16.74
C ASP A 111 7.42 -5.89 -17.83
N CYS A 112 6.44 -5.94 -18.74
CA CYS A 112 6.35 -6.98 -19.79
C CYS A 112 6.45 -8.41 -19.22
N SER A 113 5.74 -8.67 -18.11
CA SER A 113 5.72 -9.96 -17.40
C SER A 113 7.05 -10.36 -16.73
N THR A 114 7.99 -9.43 -16.58
CA THR A 114 9.19 -9.67 -15.76
C THR A 114 8.97 -9.36 -14.29
N PHE A 115 8.01 -8.48 -13.98
CA PHE A 115 7.74 -8.01 -12.61
C PHE A 115 8.94 -7.36 -11.92
N VAL A 116 9.95 -6.91 -12.67
CA VAL A 116 11.20 -6.37 -12.10
C VAL A 116 10.97 -5.21 -11.12
N SER A 117 9.93 -4.41 -11.34
CA SER A 117 9.58 -3.30 -10.45
C SER A 117 8.85 -3.72 -9.17
N HIS A 118 8.50 -5.00 -9.01
CA HIS A 118 7.84 -5.58 -7.83
C HIS A 118 8.80 -6.09 -6.76
N PHE A 119 10.11 -6.08 -7.05
CA PHE A 119 11.15 -6.54 -6.12
C PHE A 119 11.96 -5.37 -5.58
N TYR A 120 12.41 -5.48 -4.33
CA TYR A 120 13.29 -4.51 -3.70
C TYR A 120 14.17 -5.15 -2.63
N ASN A 121 15.47 -5.27 -2.91
CA ASN A 121 16.47 -5.64 -1.92
C ASN A 121 16.88 -4.43 -1.06
N PRO A 122 16.55 -4.38 0.25
CA PRO A 122 16.84 -3.23 1.11
C PRO A 122 18.33 -3.08 1.44
N THR A 123 19.12 -4.15 1.32
CA THR A 123 20.57 -4.11 1.61
C THR A 123 21.37 -3.52 0.45
N LYS A 124 20.94 -3.79 -0.78
CA LYS A 124 21.62 -3.35 -2.02
C LYS A 124 20.93 -2.17 -2.71
N ASP A 125 19.78 -1.74 -2.18
CA ASP A 125 18.91 -0.70 -2.74
C ASP A 125 18.56 -0.91 -4.23
N ASN A 126 18.33 -2.16 -4.64
CA ASN A 126 18.09 -2.55 -6.03
C ASN A 126 16.95 -3.57 -6.18
N THR A 127 16.65 -3.97 -7.41
CA THR A 127 15.80 -5.13 -7.75
C THR A 127 16.70 -6.30 -8.20
N TYR A 128 16.13 -7.46 -8.52
CA TYR A 128 16.88 -8.63 -8.97
C TYR A 128 17.60 -8.41 -10.31
N LEU A 129 17.19 -7.42 -11.11
CA LEU A 129 17.85 -7.04 -12.36
C LEU A 129 18.48 -5.63 -12.26
N PRO A 130 19.82 -5.51 -12.35
CA PRO A 130 20.51 -4.22 -12.26
C PRO A 130 20.06 -3.22 -13.33
N GLY A 131 20.00 -1.94 -12.96
CA GLY A 131 19.64 -0.84 -13.88
C GLY A 131 18.14 -0.56 -14.02
N PHE A 132 17.28 -1.43 -13.48
CA PHE A 132 15.82 -1.25 -13.49
C PHE A 132 15.30 -0.58 -12.22
N LYS A 133 14.05 -0.08 -12.29
CA LYS A 133 13.36 0.49 -11.13
C LYS A 133 12.93 -0.64 -10.19
N ASN A 134 13.03 -0.41 -8.88
CA ASN A 134 12.64 -1.34 -7.83
C ASN A 134 11.31 -0.93 -7.16
N ALA A 135 10.74 -1.81 -6.33
CA ALA A 135 9.44 -1.57 -5.70
C ALA A 135 9.39 -0.31 -4.83
N LYS A 136 10.46 0.01 -4.09
CA LYS A 136 10.58 1.25 -3.31
C LYS A 136 10.46 2.49 -4.20
N GLN A 137 11.18 2.53 -5.32
CA GLN A 137 11.16 3.64 -6.27
C GLN A 137 9.80 3.77 -6.97
N THR A 138 9.22 2.64 -7.37
CA THR A 138 7.95 2.59 -8.10
C THR A 138 6.76 2.92 -7.20
N CYS A 139 6.73 2.42 -5.97
CA CYS A 139 5.80 2.85 -4.91
C CYS A 139 5.87 4.37 -4.73
N GLY A 140 7.07 4.93 -4.49
CA GLY A 140 7.24 6.36 -4.32
C GLY A 140 6.80 7.21 -5.52
N LYS A 141 7.00 6.71 -6.75
CA LYS A 141 6.51 7.35 -7.98
C LYS A 141 4.99 7.44 -7.98
N TYR A 142 4.28 6.33 -7.79
CA TYR A 142 2.81 6.33 -7.86
C TYR A 142 2.18 7.05 -6.67
N PHE A 143 2.78 6.98 -5.47
CA PHE A 143 2.34 7.78 -4.34
C PHE A 143 2.39 9.29 -4.64
N LYS A 144 3.50 9.79 -5.18
CA LYS A 144 3.64 11.21 -5.55
C LYS A 144 2.65 11.61 -6.64
N GLN A 145 2.43 10.76 -7.64
CA GLN A 145 1.45 11.03 -8.69
C GLN A 145 0.02 11.00 -8.16
N ALA A 146 -0.32 10.09 -7.23
CA ALA A 146 -1.62 10.07 -6.57
C ALA A 146 -1.86 11.37 -5.79
N LEU A 147 -0.85 11.84 -5.05
CA LEU A 147 -0.92 13.11 -4.33
C LEU A 147 -1.08 14.31 -5.27
N GLN A 148 -0.39 14.31 -6.40
CA GLN A 148 -0.52 15.37 -7.41
C GLN A 148 -1.94 15.39 -7.99
N ASP A 149 -2.44 14.24 -8.44
CA ASP A 149 -3.79 14.11 -8.98
C ASP A 149 -4.86 14.53 -7.95
N TYR A 150 -4.66 14.18 -6.68
CA TYR A 150 -5.56 14.58 -5.59
C TYR A 150 -5.61 16.10 -5.43
N LYS A 151 -4.44 16.78 -5.47
CA LYS A 151 -4.36 18.25 -5.40
C LYS A 151 -5.04 18.95 -6.58
N GLU A 152 -5.06 18.28 -7.73
CA GLU A 152 -5.70 18.76 -8.97
C GLU A 152 -7.17 18.33 -9.10
N ASP A 153 -7.77 17.76 -8.05
CA ASP A 153 -9.15 17.26 -8.00
C ASP A 153 -9.45 16.14 -9.02
N LYS A 154 -8.42 15.46 -9.50
CA LYS A 154 -8.52 14.28 -10.39
C LYS A 154 -8.68 13.01 -9.56
N LEU A 155 -9.78 12.94 -8.79
CA LEU A 155 -9.92 11.95 -7.72
C LEU A 155 -9.89 10.49 -8.22
N ASN A 156 -10.56 10.16 -9.32
CA ASN A 156 -10.53 8.79 -9.86
C ASN A 156 -9.10 8.31 -10.15
N THR A 157 -8.30 9.15 -10.80
CA THR A 157 -6.92 8.80 -11.15
C THR A 157 -6.00 8.85 -9.93
N ALA A 158 -6.27 9.74 -8.98
CA ALA A 158 -5.57 9.79 -7.70
C ALA A 158 -5.71 8.47 -6.92
N PHE A 159 -6.94 7.97 -6.76
CA PHE A 159 -7.18 6.73 -6.02
C PHE A 159 -6.73 5.48 -6.79
N TYR A 160 -6.80 5.49 -8.12
CA TYR A 160 -6.19 4.44 -8.93
C TYR A 160 -4.67 4.36 -8.73
N LYS A 161 -3.97 5.50 -8.80
CA LYS A 161 -2.51 5.57 -8.54
C LYS A 161 -2.16 5.26 -7.10
N LEU A 162 -3.02 5.59 -6.14
CA LEU A 162 -2.86 5.15 -4.77
C LEU A 162 -2.92 3.61 -4.67
N GLY A 163 -3.85 2.98 -5.40
CA GLY A 163 -3.91 1.52 -5.53
C GLY A 163 -2.61 0.90 -6.05
N LEU A 164 -2.05 1.45 -7.14
CA LEU A 164 -0.74 1.04 -7.65
C LEU A 164 0.35 1.16 -6.59
N SER A 165 0.40 2.30 -5.88
CA SER A 165 1.38 2.51 -4.81
C SER A 165 1.25 1.52 -3.66
N ILE A 166 0.02 1.18 -3.27
CA ILE A 166 -0.27 0.21 -2.21
C ILE A 166 0.23 -1.17 -2.62
N HIS A 167 0.03 -1.58 -3.87
CA HIS A 167 0.53 -2.86 -4.39
C HIS A 167 2.03 -3.03 -4.18
N TYR A 168 2.84 -2.10 -4.71
CA TYR A 168 4.29 -2.14 -4.56
C TYR A 168 4.75 -2.05 -3.10
N PHE A 169 4.01 -1.35 -2.23
CA PHE A 169 4.31 -1.35 -0.80
C PHE A 169 4.08 -2.72 -0.16
N THR A 170 2.98 -3.38 -0.51
CA THR A 170 2.68 -4.74 -0.02
C THR A 170 3.61 -5.81 -0.60
N ASP A 171 4.11 -5.65 -1.84
CA ASP A 171 5.16 -6.52 -2.38
C ASP A 171 6.41 -6.52 -1.51
N CYS A 172 6.87 -5.35 -1.05
CA CYS A 172 8.02 -5.27 -0.14
C CYS A 172 7.81 -5.96 1.22
N SER A 173 6.56 -6.27 1.59
CA SER A 173 6.25 -7.03 2.81
C SER A 173 6.24 -8.55 2.59
N GLN A 174 6.37 -8.99 1.34
CA GLN A 174 6.50 -10.38 0.96
C GLN A 174 7.99 -10.78 0.93
N PRO A 175 8.44 -11.76 1.73
CA PRO A 175 9.88 -12.04 1.89
C PRO A 175 10.64 -12.51 0.64
N MET A 176 9.97 -13.05 -0.39
CA MET A 176 10.63 -13.43 -1.65
C MET A 176 10.82 -12.23 -2.59
N HIS A 177 10.09 -11.13 -2.37
CA HIS A 177 10.23 -9.88 -3.10
C HIS A 177 11.30 -8.93 -2.49
N ALA A 178 11.80 -9.24 -1.28
CA ALA A 178 12.73 -8.41 -0.49
C ALA A 178 14.15 -8.98 -0.38
#